data_AF-A0A965UX23-F1
#
_entry.id   AF-A0A965UX23-F1
#
_cell.length_a   1.000
_cell.length_b   1.000
_cell.length_c   1.000
_cell.angle_alpha   90.00
_cell.angle_beta   90.00
_cell.angle_gamma   90.00
#
_symmetry.space_group_name_H-M   'P 1'
#
loop_
_entity.id
_entity.type
_entity.pdbx_description
1 polymer ?
#
loop_
_entity_poly.entity_id
_entity_poly.type
_entity_poly.pdbx_seq_one_letter_code
_entity_poly.pdbx_strand_id
1 'polypeptide(L)' 'MKTQTVTTTEEWLVTYTKGGKPHEQLFDNEAEANEAFNALLPRHSRTVVLYNITTQTTKTLQRRY' A
#
# COMPACT_ATOMS: atom_id res chain seq x y z
N MET A 1 20.05 -28.09 4.80
CA MET A 1 19.23 -26.96 5.31
C MET A 1 18.98 -25.98 4.16
N LYS A 2 17.74 -25.51 3.95
CA LYS A 2 17.38 -24.52 2.92
C LYS A 2 17.29 -23.15 3.59
N THR A 3 18.09 -22.17 3.16
CA THR A 3 17.96 -20.78 3.61
C THR A 3 16.85 -20.10 2.80
N GLN A 4 15.75 -19.73 3.45
CA GLN A 4 14.66 -18.97 2.83
C GLN A 4 14.84 -17.50 3.23
N THR A 5 15.01 -16.62 2.24
CA THR A 5 15.02 -15.18 2.49
C THR A 5 13.59 -14.67 2.32
N VAL A 6 12.98 -14.25 3.44
CA VAL A 6 11.67 -13.58 3.45
C VAL A 6 11.92 -12.08 3.29
N THR A 7 11.40 -11.48 2.22
CA THR A 7 11.45 -10.02 2.03
C THR A 7 10.04 -9.47 2.27
N THR A 8 9.90 -8.63 3.29
CA THR A 8 8.64 -7.94 3.61
C THR A 8 8.67 -6.54 2.99
N THR A 9 7.67 -6.21 2.17
CA THR A 9 7.49 -4.87 1.60
C THR A 9 6.26 -4.23 2.25
N GLU A 10 6.40 -2.97 2.65
CA GLU A 10 5.30 -2.16 3.16
C GLU A 10 4.75 -1.32 2.01
N GLU A 11 3.46 -1.45 1.74
CA GLU A 11 2.73 -0.74 0.70
C GLU A 11 1.55 0.01 1.35
N TRP A 12 1.21 1.18 0.84
CA TRP A 12 0.17 2.04 1.39
C TRP A 12 -0.94 2.27 0.36
N LEU A 13 -2.18 1.94 0.72
CA LEU A 13 -3.35 2.09 -0.15
C LEU A 13 -4.24 3.22 0.36
N VAL A 14 -4.43 4.25 -0.45
CA VAL A 14 -5.44 5.30 -0.22
C VAL A 14 -6.68 5.00 -1.03
N THR A 15 -7.83 4.90 -0.36
CA THR A 15 -9.14 4.76 -0.99
C THR A 15 -9.98 6.00 -0.72
N TYR A 16 -10.65 6.53 -1.74
CA TYR A 16 -11.47 7.73 -1.61
C TYR A 16 -12.60 7.79 -2.63
N THR A 17 -13.65 8.56 -2.33
CA THR A 17 -14.74 8.82 -3.29
C THR A 17 -14.57 10.16 -4.00
N LYS A 18 -14.48 10.16 -5.34
CA LYS A 18 -14.44 11.37 -6.18
C LYS A 18 -15.62 11.35 -7.14
N GLY A 19 -16.53 12.32 -7.02
CA GLY A 19 -17.72 12.41 -7.88
C GLY A 19 -18.67 11.20 -7.75
N GLY A 20 -18.79 10.62 -6.55
CA GLY A 20 -19.63 9.44 -6.30
C GLY A 20 -19.04 8.11 -6.76
N LYS A 21 -17.79 8.09 -7.26
CA LYS A 21 -17.07 6.88 -7.65
C LYS A 21 -15.91 6.59 -6.69
N PRO A 22 -15.69 5.32 -6.30
CA PRO A 22 -14.51 4.94 -5.54
C PRO A 22 -13.25 5.07 -6.42
N HIS A 23 -12.18 5.54 -5.81
CA HIS A 23 -10.84 5.65 -6.36
C HIS A 23 -9.86 5.01 -5.37
N GLU A 24 -8.92 4.25 -5.91
CA GLU A 24 -7.91 3.52 -5.15
C GLU A 24 -6.54 3.89 -5.72
N GLN A 25 -5.59 4.21 -4.85
CA GLN A 25 -4.23 4.58 -5.25
C GLN A 25 -3.22 3.94 -4.29
N LEU A 26 -2.28 3.19 -4.86
CA LEU A 26 -1.18 2.55 -4.14
C LEU A 26 0.04 3.46 -4.12
N PHE A 27 0.77 3.42 -3.00
CA PHE A 27 2.00 4.14 -2.76
C PHE A 27 3.01 3.22 -2.09
N ASP A 28 4.26 3.28 -2.55
CA ASP A 28 5.38 2.53 -1.94
C ASP A 28 5.99 3.28 -0.73
N ASN A 29 5.57 4.52 -0.51
CA ASN A 29 6.11 5.42 0.51
C ASN A 29 4.99 5.97 1.41
N GLU A 30 5.13 5.76 2.72
CA GLU A 30 4.20 6.25 3.74
C GLU A 30 4.00 7.78 3.66
N ALA A 31 5.07 8.53 3.42
CA ALA A 31 5.02 9.99 3.40
C ALA A 31 4.17 10.50 2.22
N GLU A 32 4.33 9.88 1.05
CA GLU A 32 3.55 10.21 -0.16
C GLU A 32 2.08 9.80 -0.01
N ALA A 33 1.82 8.63 0.58
CA ALA A 33 0.46 8.19 0.92
C ALA A 33 -0.23 9.16 1.90
N ASN A 34 0.48 9.62 2.92
CA ASN A 34 -0.03 10.60 3.88
C ASN A 34 -0.24 11.97 3.23
N GLU A 35 0.66 12.42 2.36
CA GLU A 35 0.49 13.68 1.64
C GLU A 35 -0.74 13.61 0.72
N ALA A 36 -0.90 12.53 -0.03
CA ALA A 36 -2.07 12.30 -0.87
C ALA A 36 -3.36 12.20 -0.04
N PHE A 37 -3.34 11.47 1.07
CA PHE A 37 -4.46 11.41 2.02
C PHE A 37 -4.85 12.80 2.51
N ASN A 38 -3.89 13.59 3.00
CA ASN A 38 -4.13 14.94 3.51
C ASN A 38 -4.59 15.92 2.41
N ALA A 39 -4.05 15.81 1.20
CA ALA A 39 -4.47 16.62 0.05
C ALA A 39 -5.89 16.25 -0.43
N LEU A 40 -6.30 15.00 -0.25
CA LEU A 40 -7.61 14.47 -0.60
C LEU A 40 -8.69 14.72 0.47
N LEU A 41 -8.35 15.35 1.59
CA LEU A 41 -9.30 15.87 2.58
C LEU A 41 -9.74 17.30 2.18
N PRO A 42 -10.76 17.50 1.31
CA PRO A 42 -11.41 18.80 1.24
C PRO A 42 -12.31 18.94 2.48
N ARG A 43 -12.50 20.19 2.90
CA ARG A 43 -13.41 20.67 3.95
C ARG A 43 -14.87 20.15 3.91
N HIS A 44 -15.26 19.30 2.95
CA HIS A 44 -16.61 18.74 2.83
C HIS A 44 -16.59 17.26 2.40
N SER A 45 -17.07 16.41 3.31
CA SER A 45 -17.77 15.14 3.07
C SER A 45 -17.22 14.20 1.98
N ARG A 46 -15.93 13.89 2.01
CA ARG A 46 -15.37 12.73 1.30
C ARG A 46 -14.92 11.70 2.33
N THR A 47 -15.31 10.44 2.14
CA THR A 47 -14.73 9.33 2.90
C THR A 47 -13.39 8.99 2.24
N VAL A 48 -12.31 9.25 2.97
CA VAL A 48 -10.93 8.92 2.58
C VAL A 48 -10.39 7.98 3.64
N VAL A 49 -9.83 6.83 3.25
CA VAL A 49 -9.26 5.83 4.16
C VAL A 49 -7.87 5.45 3.67
N LEU A 50 -6.92 5.40 4.60
CA LEU A 50 -5.56 4.96 4.36
C LEU A 50 -5.36 3.58 5.00
N TYR A 51 -4.92 2.60 4.21
CA TYR A 51 -4.59 1.24 4.65
C TYR A 51 -3.08 0.99 4.53
N ASN A 52 -2.50 0.34 5.54
CA ASN A 52 -1.15 -0.21 5.47
C ASN A 52 -1.26 -1.69 5.06
N ILE A 53 -0.63 -2.04 3.95
CA ILE A 53 -0.60 -3.38 3.37
C ILE A 53 0.84 -3.90 3.51
N THR A 54 1.01 -5.00 4.24
CA THR A 54 2.32 -5.65 4.39
C THR A 54 2.34 -6.91 3.53
N THR A 55 3.07 -6.88 2.42
CA THR A 55 3.23 -8.06 1.54
C THR A 55 4.55 -8.77 1.84
N GLN A 56 4.50 -10.08 2.08
CA GLN A 56 5.69 -10.90 2.33
C GLN A 56 6.00 -11.76 1.12
N THR A 57 7.09 -11.45 0.41
CA THR A 57 7.55 -12.24 -0.72
C THR A 57 8.63 -13.21 -0.24
N THR A 58 8.32 -14.50 -0.24
CA THR A 58 9.27 -15.55 0.14
C THR A 58 9.97 -16.08 -1.11
N LYS A 59 11.21 -15.66 -1.36
CA LYS A 59 12.00 -16.21 -2.48
C LYS A 59 12.68 -17.49 -2.04
N THR A 60 12.12 -18.63 -2.47
CA THR A 60 12.74 -19.94 -2.25
C THR A 60 13.80 -20.18 -3.31
N LEU A 61 15.07 -19.96 -2.96
CA LEU A 61 16.19 -20.35 -3.81
C LEU A 61 16.26 -21.88 -3.86
N GLN A 62 15.74 -22.49 -4.95
CA GLN A 62 15.90 -23.91 -5.21
C GLN A 62 17.28 -24.16 -5.83
N ARG A 63 18.20 -24.75 -5.07
CA ARG A 63 19.52 -25.17 -5.55
C ARG A 63 19.34 -26.40 -6.45
N ARG A 64 19.59 -26.28 -7.77
CA ARG A 64 19.71 -27.43 -8.69
C ARG A 64 21.05 -28.12 -8.38
N TYR A 65 20.98 -29.40 -8.03
CA TYR A 65 22.12 -30.33 -7.92
C TYR A 65 22.05 -31.30 -9.09
#